data_AF-A0A6J8E0R1-F1
#
_entry.id   AF-A0A6J8E0R1-F1
#
_cell.length_a   1.000
_cell.length_b   1.000
_cell.length_c   1.000
_cell.angle_alpha   90.00
_cell.angle_beta   90.00
_cell.angle_gamma   90.00
#
_symmetry.space_group_name_H-M   'P 1'
#
loop_
_entity.id
_entity.type
_entity.pdbx_description
1 polymer ?
#
loop_
_entity_poly.entity_id
_entity_poly.type
_entity_poly.pdbx_seq_one_letter_code
_entity_poly.pdbx_strand_id
1 'polypeptide(L)'
;MYGTGNNLLLSVNDDIESKIALAGVRALGLVDVHINRPLWKLLDCNDVSITDMSQYYQKLHDSISNLVQDSSPMFDENYQMFENYPPEKDLFGFFALHAVEENNEELDVLTTQALELILASILSVIKRQLVDHLTGGKHADPNEDLMLISQSVPKTNQSNESNFGQLDRIKRFKPNATTAHIEGMVLYVNNKTSDWLDTQCNEADIMQKVSKLLPKFIEKWRQRSKDIKNKRIEMLQIRADEIKRKKMKKLQRNKR
;
A
#
# COMPACT_ATOMS: atom_id res chain seq x y z
N MET A 1 -44.00 0.43 -30.82
CA MET A 1 -42.56 0.71 -30.73
C MET A 1 -42.32 1.48 -29.44
N TYR A 2 -41.44 0.98 -28.57
CA TYR A 2 -40.65 1.65 -27.53
C TYR A 2 -40.50 0.74 -26.31
N GLY A 3 -39.24 0.45 -26.01
CA GLY A 3 -38.77 -0.54 -25.07
C GLY A 3 -37.52 -1.18 -25.63
N THR A 4 -36.53 -0.37 -26.05
CA THR A 4 -35.16 -0.86 -26.19
C THR A 4 -34.79 -1.40 -24.81
N GLY A 5 -34.85 -2.73 -24.66
CA GLY A 5 -34.41 -3.42 -23.46
C GLY A 5 -33.01 -2.96 -23.12
N ASN A 6 -32.67 -2.96 -21.84
CA ASN A 6 -31.35 -2.53 -21.40
C ASN A 6 -30.29 -3.39 -22.12
N ASN A 7 -29.65 -2.84 -23.15
CA ASN A 7 -28.70 -3.56 -24.01
C ASN A 7 -27.54 -4.15 -23.20
N LEU A 8 -27.22 -3.57 -22.03
CA LEU A 8 -26.26 -4.11 -21.09
C LEU A 8 -26.74 -5.45 -20.49
N LEU A 9 -28.00 -5.54 -20.08
CA LEU A 9 -28.56 -6.78 -19.52
C LEU A 9 -28.70 -7.87 -20.57
N LEU A 10 -28.99 -7.50 -21.83
CA LEU A 10 -29.00 -8.44 -22.94
C LEU A 10 -27.58 -8.97 -23.20
N SER A 11 -26.57 -8.09 -23.28
CA SER A 11 -25.18 -8.51 -23.45
C SER A 11 -24.67 -9.36 -22.30
N VAL A 12 -25.02 -9.05 -21.05
CA VAL A 12 -24.64 -9.86 -19.90
C VAL A 12 -25.32 -11.22 -19.92
N ASN A 13 -26.58 -11.30 -20.37
CA ASN A 13 -27.27 -12.57 -20.53
C ASN A 13 -26.61 -13.43 -21.64
N ASP A 14 -26.23 -12.81 -22.75
CA ASP A 14 -25.48 -13.48 -23.82
C ASP A 14 -24.12 -14.01 -23.32
N ASP A 15 -23.43 -13.24 -22.47
CA ASP A 15 -22.16 -13.66 -21.85
C ASP A 15 -22.34 -14.81 -20.84
N ILE A 16 -23.46 -14.81 -20.09
CA ILE A 16 -23.81 -15.91 -19.16
C ILE A 16 -24.12 -17.20 -19.92
N GLU A 17 -24.72 -17.10 -21.12
CA GLU A 17 -24.99 -18.27 -21.95
C GLU A 17 -23.72 -18.86 -22.60
N SER A 18 -22.63 -18.08 -22.66
CA SER A 18 -21.34 -18.53 -23.18
C SER A 18 -20.58 -19.38 -22.15
N LYS A 19 -20.55 -20.69 -22.36
CA LYS A 19 -19.76 -21.64 -21.56
C LYS A 19 -18.27 -21.27 -21.49
N ILE A 20 -17.72 -20.70 -22.56
CA ILE A 20 -16.31 -20.26 -22.61
C ILE A 20 -16.07 -19.08 -21.67
N ALA A 21 -16.98 -18.10 -21.65
CA ALA A 21 -16.88 -16.95 -20.76
C ALA A 21 -17.05 -17.38 -19.31
N LEU A 22 -18.03 -18.24 -19.01
CA LEU A 22 -18.22 -18.81 -17.68
C LEU A 22 -16.99 -19.60 -17.20
N ALA A 23 -16.42 -20.45 -18.05
CA ALA A 23 -15.21 -21.21 -17.74
C ALA A 23 -14.01 -20.29 -17.43
N GLY A 24 -13.84 -19.22 -18.20
CA GLY A 24 -12.81 -18.21 -17.95
C GLY A 24 -12.98 -17.48 -16.62
N VAL A 25 -14.21 -17.06 -16.30
CA VAL A 25 -14.52 -16.40 -15.02
C VAL A 25 -14.31 -17.36 -13.84
N ARG A 26 -14.75 -18.61 -13.98
CA ARG A 26 -14.54 -19.65 -12.97
C ARG A 26 -13.06 -19.91 -12.74
N ALA A 27 -12.27 -20.02 -13.80
CA ALA A 27 -10.82 -20.20 -13.70
C ALA A 27 -10.15 -19.03 -12.96
N LEU A 28 -10.54 -17.78 -13.26
CA LEU A 28 -10.06 -16.60 -12.53
C LEU A 28 -10.48 -16.62 -11.06
N GLY A 29 -11.70 -17.07 -10.75
CA GLY A 29 -12.18 -17.24 -9.38
C GLY A 29 -11.37 -18.27 -8.60
N LEU A 30 -11.06 -19.42 -9.22
CA LEU A 30 -10.21 -20.46 -8.61
C LEU A 30 -8.79 -19.94 -8.34
N VAL A 31 -8.21 -19.19 -9.28
CA VAL A 31 -6.91 -18.52 -9.08
C VAL A 31 -6.97 -17.51 -7.93
N ASP A 32 -8.04 -16.72 -7.83
CA ASP A 32 -8.21 -15.77 -6.73
C ASP A 32 -8.25 -16.47 -5.36
N VAL A 33 -9.10 -17.50 -5.26
CA VAL A 33 -9.35 -18.25 -4.02
C VAL A 33 -8.13 -19.03 -3.54
N HIS A 34 -7.46 -19.74 -4.44
CA HIS A 34 -6.37 -20.66 -4.08
C HIS A 34 -4.98 -20.03 -4.11
N ILE A 35 -4.79 -18.93 -4.84
CA ILE A 35 -3.48 -18.30 -5.03
C ILE A 35 -3.47 -16.87 -4.48
N ASN A 36 -4.30 -15.96 -5.01
CA ASN A 36 -4.19 -14.54 -4.69
C ASN A 36 -4.54 -14.24 -3.23
N ARG A 37 -5.68 -14.72 -2.72
CA ARG A 37 -6.11 -14.46 -1.34
C ARG A 37 -5.12 -15.03 -0.32
N PRO A 38 -4.67 -16.30 -0.42
CA PRO A 38 -3.62 -16.83 0.44
C PRO A 38 -2.31 -16.02 0.37
N LEU A 39 -1.89 -15.61 -0.83
CA LEU A 39 -0.70 -14.79 -1.02
C LEU A 39 -0.84 -13.41 -0.34
N TRP A 40 -2.01 -12.77 -0.44
CA TRP A 40 -2.28 -11.51 0.25
C TRP A 40 -2.26 -11.68 1.77
N LYS A 41 -2.86 -12.74 2.31
CA LYS A 41 -2.80 -13.05 3.74
C LYS A 41 -1.36 -13.26 4.21
N LEU A 42 -0.53 -13.93 3.40
CA LEU A 42 0.90 -14.10 3.67
C LEU A 42 1.65 -12.75 3.67
N LEU A 43 1.34 -11.85 2.73
CA LEU A 43 1.96 -10.53 2.64
C LEU A 43 1.54 -9.60 3.79
N ASP A 44 0.31 -9.71 4.28
CA ASP A 44 -0.20 -8.90 5.40
C ASP A 44 0.20 -9.44 6.78
N CYS A 45 0.60 -10.71 6.88
CA CYS A 45 1.01 -11.32 8.14
C CYS A 45 2.30 -10.69 8.70
N ASN A 46 2.35 -10.33 9.98
CA ASN A 46 3.56 -9.73 10.56
C ASN A 46 4.65 -10.76 10.94
N ASP A 47 4.30 -12.06 10.97
CA ASP A 47 5.20 -13.12 11.44
C ASP A 47 6.18 -13.61 10.36
N VAL A 48 5.99 -13.17 9.10
CA VAL A 48 6.83 -13.55 7.96
C VAL A 48 7.58 -12.33 7.47
N SER A 49 8.92 -12.39 7.49
CA SER A 49 9.78 -11.31 6.97
C SER A 49 9.91 -11.36 5.45
N ILE A 50 10.41 -10.28 4.84
CA ILE A 50 10.70 -10.24 3.39
C ILE A 50 11.72 -11.30 2.97
N THR A 51 12.65 -11.67 3.85
CA THR A 51 13.64 -12.72 3.58
C THR A 51 13.03 -14.12 3.58
N ASP A 52 12.02 -14.36 4.42
CA ASP A 52 11.32 -15.66 4.46
C ASP A 52 10.45 -15.88 3.22
N MET A 53 10.04 -14.79 2.54
CA MET A 53 9.21 -14.85 1.33
C MET A 53 9.85 -15.65 0.19
N SER A 54 11.18 -15.75 0.13
CA SER A 54 11.86 -16.51 -0.92
C SER A 54 11.41 -17.99 -0.94
N GLN A 55 11.20 -18.61 0.23
CA GLN A 55 10.70 -19.99 0.32
C GLN A 55 9.26 -20.11 -0.21
N TYR A 56 8.41 -19.14 0.09
CA TYR A 56 7.02 -19.12 -0.37
C TYR A 56 6.94 -18.83 -1.88
N TYR A 57 7.78 -17.95 -2.41
CA TYR A 57 7.87 -17.69 -3.85
C TYR A 57 8.38 -18.91 -4.62
N GLN A 58 9.33 -19.66 -4.05
CA GLN A 58 9.77 -20.92 -4.62
C GLN A 58 8.64 -21.95 -4.63
N LYS A 59 7.91 -22.13 -3.51
CA LYS A 59 6.74 -23.01 -3.45
C LYS A 59 5.66 -22.60 -4.45
N LEU A 60 5.40 -21.31 -4.60
CA LEU A 60 4.47 -20.75 -5.59
C LEU A 60 4.90 -21.09 -7.02
N HIS A 61 6.18 -20.87 -7.34
CA HIS A 61 6.74 -21.18 -8.65
C HIS A 61 6.61 -22.67 -8.99
N ASP A 62 6.97 -23.54 -8.06
CA ASP A 62 7.00 -24.99 -8.28
C ASP A 62 5.57 -25.55 -8.39
N SER A 63 4.67 -25.07 -7.54
CA SER A 63 3.26 -25.48 -7.56
C SER A 63 2.58 -25.02 -8.84
N ILE A 64 2.76 -23.76 -9.27
CA ILE A 64 2.21 -23.28 -10.54
C ILE A 64 2.83 -24.02 -11.73
N SER A 65 4.12 -24.33 -11.69
CA SER A 65 4.76 -25.12 -12.76
C SER A 65 4.12 -26.49 -12.94
N ASN A 66 3.71 -27.13 -11.84
CA ASN A 66 2.96 -28.39 -11.88
C ASN A 66 1.52 -28.19 -12.37
N LEU A 67 0.83 -27.15 -11.86
CA LEU A 67 -0.55 -26.86 -12.23
C LEU A 67 -0.74 -26.42 -13.69
N VAL A 68 0.30 -25.89 -14.33
CA VAL A 68 0.30 -25.62 -15.78
C VAL A 68 0.24 -26.91 -16.60
N GLN A 69 0.72 -28.03 -16.06
CA GLN A 69 0.64 -29.33 -16.73
C GLN A 69 -0.67 -30.05 -16.43
N ASP A 70 -1.16 -29.94 -15.20
CA ASP A 70 -2.45 -30.48 -14.77
C ASP A 70 -3.05 -29.59 -13.69
N SER A 71 -4.11 -28.87 -14.06
CA SER A 71 -4.82 -27.96 -13.16
C SER A 71 -5.98 -28.60 -12.39
N SER A 72 -6.26 -29.89 -12.63
CA SER A 72 -7.32 -30.65 -11.96
C SER A 72 -7.30 -30.57 -10.42
N PRO A 73 -6.13 -30.51 -9.74
CA PRO A 73 -6.10 -30.38 -8.29
C PRO A 73 -6.82 -29.14 -7.75
N MET A 74 -6.92 -28.04 -8.52
CA MET A 74 -7.58 -26.81 -8.06
C MET A 74 -9.10 -26.94 -7.93
N PHE A 75 -9.70 -28.00 -8.46
CA PHE A 75 -11.12 -28.31 -8.28
C PHE A 75 -11.40 -29.01 -6.95
N ASP A 76 -10.38 -29.54 -6.26
CA ASP A 76 -10.52 -30.10 -4.92
C ASP A 76 -10.66 -28.97 -3.89
N GLU A 77 -11.69 -29.06 -3.05
CA GLU A 77 -11.92 -28.12 -1.95
C GLU A 77 -10.82 -28.16 -0.86
N ASN A 78 -10.00 -29.21 -0.87
CA ASN A 78 -8.89 -29.38 0.06
C ASN A 78 -7.55 -28.94 -0.52
N TYR A 79 -7.52 -28.49 -1.78
CA TYR A 79 -6.31 -27.96 -2.37
C TYR A 79 -5.85 -26.70 -1.63
N GLN A 80 -4.56 -26.65 -1.29
CA GLN A 80 -3.95 -25.53 -0.59
C GLN A 80 -2.56 -25.25 -1.16
N MET A 81 -2.38 -24.05 -1.70
CA MET A 81 -1.07 -23.57 -2.16
C MET A 81 -0.08 -23.39 -1.00
N PHE A 82 -0.57 -22.87 0.14
CA PHE A 82 0.21 -22.63 1.33
C PHE A 82 -0.48 -23.26 2.55
N GLU A 83 0.15 -24.25 3.18
CA GLU A 83 -0.40 -25.00 4.34
C GLU A 83 -0.84 -24.09 5.50
N ASN A 84 -0.08 -23.03 5.77
CA ASN A 84 -0.35 -22.10 6.86
C ASN A 84 -1.44 -21.06 6.53
N TYR A 85 -1.85 -20.97 5.26
CA TYR A 85 -2.78 -19.95 4.77
C TYR A 85 -3.83 -20.60 3.87
N PRO A 86 -4.79 -21.36 4.45
CA PRO A 86 -5.81 -22.04 3.66
C PRO A 86 -6.76 -21.06 2.98
N PRO A 87 -7.37 -21.45 1.84
CA PRO A 87 -8.43 -20.70 1.19
C PRO A 87 -9.58 -20.43 2.15
N GLU A 88 -10.20 -19.26 2.03
CA GLU A 88 -11.39 -18.91 2.81
C GLU A 88 -12.62 -19.53 2.18
N LYS A 89 -13.35 -20.36 2.94
CA LYS A 89 -14.53 -21.07 2.47
C LYS A 89 -15.79 -20.21 2.61
N ASP A 90 -15.95 -19.22 1.73
CA ASP A 90 -17.14 -18.37 1.67
C ASP A 90 -18.27 -18.99 0.82
N LEU A 91 -19.52 -18.71 1.20
CA LEU A 91 -20.70 -19.31 0.56
C LEU A 91 -20.85 -18.91 -0.91
N PHE A 92 -20.52 -17.67 -1.25
CA PHE A 92 -20.74 -17.09 -2.57
C PHE A 92 -19.54 -17.22 -3.52
N GLY A 93 -18.32 -17.35 -2.99
CA GLY A 93 -17.12 -17.50 -3.80
C GLY A 93 -16.73 -18.96 -3.91
N PHE A 94 -16.22 -19.52 -2.81
CA PHE A 94 -15.65 -20.86 -2.73
C PHE A 94 -16.65 -21.94 -3.12
N PHE A 95 -17.78 -22.02 -2.43
CA PHE A 95 -18.75 -23.09 -2.69
C PHE A 95 -19.42 -22.97 -4.05
N ALA A 96 -19.61 -21.75 -4.58
CA ALA A 96 -20.13 -21.56 -5.92
C ALA A 96 -19.15 -22.03 -7.01
N LEU A 97 -17.84 -21.84 -6.81
CA LEU A 97 -16.80 -22.29 -7.75
C LEU A 97 -16.59 -23.82 -7.73
N HIS A 98 -16.81 -24.45 -6.57
CA HIS A 98 -16.67 -25.88 -6.36
C HIS A 98 -17.99 -26.67 -6.48
N ALA A 99 -19.12 -26.01 -6.71
CA ALA A 99 -20.40 -26.67 -6.91
C ALA A 99 -20.34 -27.58 -8.15
N VAL A 100 -20.44 -28.90 -7.91
CA VAL A 100 -20.55 -29.90 -8.97
C VAL A 100 -22.01 -29.96 -9.41
N GLU A 101 -22.32 -29.36 -10.55
CA GLU A 101 -23.60 -29.59 -11.22
C GLU A 101 -23.48 -30.83 -12.11
N GLU A 102 -24.46 -31.74 -12.04
CA GLU A 102 -24.48 -33.05 -12.72
C GLU A 102 -24.34 -33.01 -14.27
N ASN A 103 -24.25 -31.84 -14.89
CA ASN A 103 -24.17 -31.65 -16.36
C ASN A 103 -23.00 -30.76 -16.84
N ASN A 104 -21.99 -30.48 -16.00
CA ASN A 104 -20.94 -29.50 -16.32
C ASN A 104 -19.58 -30.07 -16.76
N GLU A 105 -19.47 -31.34 -17.16
CA GLU A 105 -18.20 -31.94 -17.61
C GLU A 105 -17.50 -31.11 -18.72
N GLU A 106 -18.27 -30.60 -19.68
CA GLU A 106 -17.75 -29.74 -20.75
C GLU A 106 -17.20 -28.41 -20.20
N LEU A 107 -17.89 -27.83 -19.21
CA LEU A 107 -17.47 -26.59 -18.55
C LEU A 107 -16.21 -26.82 -17.71
N ASP A 108 -16.08 -27.95 -17.02
CA ASP A 108 -14.88 -28.33 -16.28
C ASP A 108 -13.68 -28.44 -17.21
N VAL A 109 -13.81 -29.13 -18.35
CA VAL A 109 -12.74 -29.23 -19.36
C VAL A 109 -12.32 -27.85 -19.88
N LEU A 110 -13.28 -26.99 -20.21
CA LEU A 110 -12.99 -25.62 -20.64
C LEU A 110 -12.33 -24.79 -19.53
N THR A 111 -12.74 -25.01 -18.27
CA THR A 111 -12.18 -24.32 -17.10
C THR A 111 -10.73 -24.75 -16.89
N THR A 112 -10.43 -26.05 -16.96
CA THR A 112 -9.07 -26.61 -16.88
C THR A 112 -8.17 -26.01 -17.96
N GLN A 113 -8.62 -25.97 -19.22
CA GLN A 113 -7.85 -25.37 -20.32
C GLN A 113 -7.60 -23.87 -20.11
N ALA A 114 -8.63 -23.14 -19.67
CA ALA A 114 -8.49 -21.72 -19.35
C ALA A 114 -7.50 -21.50 -18.20
N LEU A 115 -7.56 -22.35 -17.17
CA LEU A 115 -6.74 -22.26 -15.98
C LEU A 115 -5.26 -22.54 -16.30
N GLU A 116 -4.97 -23.58 -17.08
CA GLU A 116 -3.60 -23.87 -17.56
C GLU A 116 -3.02 -22.70 -18.35
N LEU A 117 -3.81 -22.07 -19.23
CA LEU A 117 -3.39 -20.92 -20.01
C LEU A 117 -3.14 -19.68 -19.14
N ILE A 118 -4.03 -19.39 -18.20
CA ILE A 118 -3.88 -18.29 -17.24
C ILE A 118 -2.64 -18.54 -16.38
N LEU A 119 -2.48 -19.74 -15.81
CA LEU A 119 -1.34 -20.09 -14.98
C LEU A 119 -0.02 -20.04 -15.75
N ALA A 120 0.01 -20.43 -17.03
CA ALA A 120 1.21 -20.31 -17.85
C ALA A 120 1.65 -18.85 -18.01
N SER A 121 0.68 -17.94 -18.18
CA SER A 121 0.95 -16.50 -18.22
C SER A 121 1.45 -15.97 -16.87
N ILE A 122 0.84 -16.39 -15.76
CA ILE A 122 1.24 -16.03 -14.40
C ILE A 122 2.66 -16.54 -14.11
N LEU A 123 2.97 -17.78 -14.50
CA LEU A 123 4.30 -18.37 -14.34
C LEU A 123 5.38 -17.56 -15.05
N SER A 124 5.09 -17.06 -16.26
CA SER A 124 6.00 -16.16 -16.99
C SER A 124 6.27 -14.88 -16.20
N VAL A 125 5.23 -14.29 -15.60
CA VAL A 125 5.37 -13.09 -14.78
C VAL A 125 6.16 -13.39 -13.50
N ILE A 126 5.87 -14.49 -12.81
CA ILE A 126 6.59 -14.93 -11.61
C ILE A 126 8.08 -15.10 -11.90
N LYS A 127 8.41 -15.84 -12.95
CA LYS A 127 9.81 -16.07 -13.36
C LYS A 127 10.53 -14.76 -13.67
N ARG A 128 9.85 -13.75 -14.20
CA ARG A 128 10.45 -12.45 -14.53
C ARG A 128 10.55 -11.49 -13.35
N GLN A 129 9.54 -11.45 -12.48
CA GLN A 129 9.48 -10.49 -11.37
C GLN A 129 10.19 -11.00 -10.12
N LEU A 130 10.22 -12.31 -9.90
CA LEU A 130 10.79 -12.93 -8.71
C LEU A 130 12.17 -13.56 -8.96
N VAL A 131 12.85 -13.22 -10.06
CA VAL A 131 14.18 -13.76 -10.43
C VAL A 131 15.15 -13.73 -9.26
N ASP A 132 15.18 -12.61 -8.51
CA ASP A 132 16.11 -12.43 -7.41
C ASP A 132 15.77 -13.29 -6.17
N HIS A 133 14.52 -13.77 -6.04
CA HIS A 133 14.05 -14.58 -4.91
C HIS A 133 13.97 -16.09 -5.21
N LEU A 134 13.90 -16.47 -6.48
CA LEU A 134 13.90 -17.88 -6.90
C LEU A 134 15.30 -18.48 -6.79
N THR A 135 15.39 -19.82 -6.84
CA THR A 135 16.68 -20.54 -6.78
C THR A 135 17.72 -19.97 -7.76
N GLY A 136 18.90 -19.64 -7.24
CA GLY A 136 19.97 -18.97 -8.00
C GLY A 136 19.89 -17.43 -8.02
N GLY A 137 18.84 -16.85 -7.44
CA GLY A 137 18.67 -15.42 -7.24
C GLY A 137 19.47 -14.86 -6.05
N LYS A 138 19.65 -13.54 -6.00
CA LYS A 138 20.45 -12.84 -4.98
C LYS A 138 19.90 -12.95 -3.55
N HIS A 139 18.61 -13.18 -3.44
CA HIS A 139 17.85 -13.22 -2.18
C HIS A 139 17.27 -14.61 -1.90
N ALA A 140 17.65 -15.62 -2.68
CA ALA A 140 17.23 -17.01 -2.48
C ALA A 140 17.75 -17.55 -1.14
N ASP A 141 19.03 -17.31 -0.85
CA ASP A 141 19.72 -17.71 0.37
C ASP A 141 20.24 -16.46 1.10
N PRO A 142 19.42 -15.82 1.95
CA PRO A 142 19.82 -14.60 2.67
C PRO A 142 20.89 -14.92 3.73
N ASN A 143 21.97 -14.12 3.74
CA ASN A 143 22.97 -14.16 4.81
C ASN A 143 22.37 -13.65 6.13
N GLU A 144 22.90 -14.08 7.28
CA GLU A 144 22.41 -13.67 8.62
C GLU A 144 22.40 -12.14 8.79
N ASP A 145 23.42 -11.45 8.25
CA ASP A 145 23.50 -9.99 8.26
C ASP A 145 22.35 -9.33 7.48
N LEU A 146 21.94 -9.92 6.34
CA LEU A 146 20.83 -9.42 5.54
C LEU A 146 19.50 -9.64 6.24
N MET A 147 19.34 -10.76 6.97
CA MET A 147 18.15 -11.02 7.77
C MET A 147 18.00 -9.95 8.87
N LEU A 148 19.07 -9.62 9.60
CA LEU A 148 19.03 -8.59 10.64
C LEU A 148 18.63 -7.20 10.11
N ILE A 149 19.16 -6.81 8.94
CA ILE A 149 18.86 -5.51 8.34
C ILE A 149 17.41 -5.45 7.82
N SER A 150 16.93 -6.56 7.25
CA SER A 150 15.63 -6.62 6.57
C SER A 150 14.43 -6.88 7.47
N GLN A 151 14.64 -7.18 8.77
CA GLN A 151 13.56 -7.37 9.75
C GLN A 151 12.57 -6.19 9.82
N SER A 152 13.06 -4.96 9.61
CA SER A 152 12.23 -3.75 9.66
C SER A 152 11.61 -3.35 8.32
N VAL A 153 11.94 -4.07 7.25
CA VAL A 153 11.53 -3.71 5.89
C VAL A 153 10.15 -4.32 5.61
N PRO A 154 9.15 -3.51 5.22
CA PRO A 154 7.84 -4.04 4.87
C PRO A 154 7.91 -4.88 3.60
N LYS A 155 7.09 -5.93 3.52
CA LYS A 155 7.04 -6.85 2.38
C LYS A 155 6.47 -6.22 1.11
N THR A 156 5.55 -5.28 1.28
CA THR A 156 4.87 -4.59 0.18
C THR A 156 5.20 -3.10 0.19
N ASN A 157 5.15 -2.50 -0.99
CA ASN A 157 5.31 -1.06 -1.16
C ASN A 157 4.03 -0.27 -0.82
N GLN A 158 2.92 -0.94 -0.48
CA GLN A 158 1.62 -0.33 -0.26
C GLN A 158 1.64 0.77 0.82
N SER A 159 2.38 0.54 1.91
CA SER A 159 2.57 1.56 2.96
C SER A 159 3.25 2.81 2.39
N ASN A 160 4.28 2.64 1.57
CA ASN A 160 4.98 3.75 0.93
C ASN A 160 4.08 4.48 -0.07
N GLU A 161 3.34 3.75 -0.91
CA GLU A 161 2.39 4.35 -1.87
C GLU A 161 1.30 5.16 -1.16
N SER A 162 0.74 4.62 -0.07
CA SER A 162 -0.23 5.34 0.77
C SER A 162 0.36 6.64 1.32
N ASN A 163 1.61 6.62 1.80
CA ASN A 163 2.30 7.80 2.31
C ASN A 163 2.50 8.87 1.23
N PHE A 164 2.88 8.46 0.02
CA PHE A 164 2.99 9.38 -1.11
C PHE A 164 1.64 9.93 -1.55
N GLY A 165 0.58 9.11 -1.55
CA GLY A 165 -0.78 9.55 -1.83
C GLY A 165 -1.27 10.60 -0.82
N GLN A 166 -0.98 10.40 0.48
CA GLN A 166 -1.27 11.38 1.52
C GLN A 166 -0.47 12.67 1.34
N LEU A 167 0.83 12.58 1.06
CA LEU A 167 1.71 13.71 0.79
C LEU A 167 1.16 14.55 -0.38
N ASP A 168 0.83 13.91 -1.50
CA ASP A 168 0.29 14.57 -2.69
C ASP A 168 -1.03 15.28 -2.40
N ARG A 169 -1.92 14.60 -1.67
CA ARG A 169 -3.19 15.18 -1.24
C ARG A 169 -2.94 16.42 -0.37
N ILE A 170 -2.13 16.33 0.68
CA ILE A 170 -1.87 17.44 1.60
C ILE A 170 -1.23 18.61 0.85
N LYS A 171 -0.31 18.35 -0.07
CA LYS A 171 0.33 19.38 -0.89
C LYS A 171 -0.66 20.12 -1.79
N ARG A 172 -1.66 19.43 -2.34
CA ARG A 172 -2.75 20.06 -3.11
C ARG A 172 -3.67 20.91 -2.22
N PHE A 173 -4.02 20.43 -1.02
CA PHE A 173 -4.89 21.17 -0.10
C PHE A 173 -4.18 22.34 0.60
N LYS A 174 -2.89 22.23 0.86
CA LYS A 174 -2.07 23.21 1.59
C LYS A 174 -0.76 23.49 0.83
N PRO A 175 -0.80 24.20 -0.30
CA PRO A 175 0.39 24.43 -1.13
C PRO A 175 1.47 25.26 -0.43
N ASN A 176 1.08 26.08 0.56
CA ASN A 176 1.99 26.92 1.34
C ASN A 176 2.50 26.24 2.62
N ALA A 177 2.14 24.98 2.87
CA ALA A 177 2.66 24.25 4.02
C ALA A 177 4.14 23.94 3.84
N THR A 178 4.92 24.07 4.91
CA THR A 178 6.33 23.65 4.92
C THR A 178 6.43 22.13 4.90
N THR A 179 7.52 21.59 4.34
CA THR A 179 7.76 20.14 4.29
C THR A 179 7.65 19.49 5.66
N ALA A 180 8.25 20.10 6.69
CA ALA A 180 8.16 19.62 8.07
C ALA A 180 6.71 19.54 8.61
N HIS A 181 5.83 20.46 8.20
CA HIS A 181 4.42 20.39 8.58
C HIS A 181 3.71 19.21 7.92
N ILE A 182 3.99 18.98 6.63
CA ILE A 182 3.37 17.88 5.88
C ILE A 182 3.88 16.53 6.40
N GLU A 183 5.18 16.39 6.61
CA GLU A 183 5.80 15.21 7.24
C GLU A 183 5.17 14.92 8.61
N GLY A 184 5.02 15.96 9.45
CA GLY A 184 4.36 15.82 10.74
C GLY A 184 2.91 15.33 10.64
N MET A 185 2.15 15.78 9.64
CA MET A 185 0.79 15.30 9.40
C MET A 185 0.76 13.82 8.95
N VAL A 186 1.63 13.43 8.02
CA VAL A 186 1.72 12.04 7.54
C VAL A 186 2.12 11.10 8.69
N LEU A 187 3.14 11.48 9.47
CA LEU A 187 3.57 10.71 10.64
C LEU A 187 2.47 10.59 11.70
N TYR A 188 1.74 11.66 11.97
CA TYR A 188 0.65 11.65 12.94
C TYR A 188 -0.45 10.64 12.59
N VAL A 189 -0.81 10.56 11.30
CA VAL A 189 -1.79 9.60 10.78
C VAL A 189 -1.24 8.18 10.81
N ASN A 190 -0.03 7.96 10.28
CA ASN A 190 0.54 6.63 10.15
C ASN A 190 0.86 5.98 11.50
N ASN A 191 1.33 6.76 12.47
CA ASN A 191 1.61 6.28 13.81
C ASN A 191 0.34 6.14 14.66
N LYS A 192 -0.86 6.40 14.10
CA LYS A 192 -2.14 6.45 14.83
C LYS A 192 -2.03 7.26 16.11
N THR A 193 -1.37 8.42 16.02
CA THR A 193 -1.02 9.21 17.20
C THR A 193 -2.27 9.73 17.91
N SER A 194 -3.39 9.92 17.19
CA SER A 194 -4.71 10.19 17.79
C SER A 194 -5.14 9.07 18.73
N ASP A 195 -5.15 7.83 18.23
CA ASP A 195 -5.65 6.67 18.96
C ASP A 195 -4.74 6.36 20.17
N TRP A 196 -3.44 6.57 20.00
CA TRP A 196 -2.47 6.50 21.10
C TRP A 196 -2.72 7.62 22.14
N LEU A 197 -2.98 8.86 21.72
CA LEU A 197 -3.32 9.93 22.64
C LEU A 197 -4.63 9.64 23.39
N ASP A 198 -5.63 9.10 22.71
CA ASP A 198 -6.92 8.74 23.30
C ASP A 198 -6.78 7.66 24.38
N THR A 199 -5.85 6.71 24.19
CA THR A 199 -5.53 5.68 25.20
C THR A 199 -4.68 6.21 26.37
N GLN A 200 -3.91 7.28 26.17
CA GLN A 200 -3.16 7.96 27.25
C GLN A 200 -3.99 9.03 27.99
N CYS A 201 -5.15 9.41 27.43
CA CYS A 201 -5.99 10.48 27.94
C CYS A 201 -6.82 10.04 29.15
N ASN A 202 -6.24 10.19 30.34
CA ASN A 202 -7.02 10.57 31.51
C ASN A 202 -7.14 12.10 31.47
N GLU A 203 -8.20 12.63 30.82
CA GLU A 203 -8.35 14.07 30.52
C GLU A 203 -8.04 14.98 31.73
N ALA A 204 -8.41 14.52 32.93
CA ALA A 204 -8.15 15.23 34.18
C ALA A 204 -6.65 15.42 34.48
N ASP A 205 -5.82 14.40 34.27
CA ASP A 205 -4.37 14.47 34.52
C ASP A 205 -3.64 15.32 33.50
N ILE A 206 -4.07 15.27 32.24
CA ILE A 206 -3.51 16.09 31.16
C ILE A 206 -3.88 17.55 31.39
N MET A 207 -5.14 17.86 31.70
CA MET A 207 -5.56 19.23 32.02
C MET A 207 -4.82 19.78 33.23
N GLN A 208 -4.54 18.96 34.24
CA GLN A 208 -3.77 19.38 35.40
C GLN A 208 -2.28 19.64 35.05
N LYS A 209 -1.66 18.79 34.22
CA LYS A 209 -0.28 19.00 33.72
C LYS A 209 -0.18 20.22 32.81
N VAL A 210 -1.14 20.39 31.90
CA VAL A 210 -1.24 21.55 31.01
C VAL A 210 -1.44 22.82 31.83
N SER A 211 -2.35 22.85 32.81
CA SER A 211 -2.54 24.01 33.69
C SER A 211 -1.26 24.41 34.43
N LYS A 212 -0.42 23.45 34.83
CA LYS A 212 0.86 23.73 35.49
C LYS A 212 1.93 24.25 34.52
N LEU A 213 1.93 23.81 33.27
CA LEU A 213 2.96 24.13 32.27
C LEU A 213 2.60 25.33 31.38
N LEU A 214 1.31 25.61 31.19
CA LEU A 214 0.80 26.65 30.31
C LEU A 214 1.33 28.06 30.64
N PRO A 215 1.44 28.49 31.92
CA PRO A 215 1.98 29.81 32.24
C PRO A 215 3.43 29.97 31.79
N LYS A 216 4.26 28.93 31.97
CA LYS A 216 5.66 28.92 31.53
C LYS A 216 5.76 28.96 30.00
N PHE A 217 4.86 28.27 29.32
CA PHE A 217 4.84 28.24 27.86
C PHE A 217 4.38 29.57 27.25
N ILE A 218 3.34 30.19 27.81
CA ILE A 218 2.86 31.51 27.42
C ILE A 218 3.97 32.55 27.59
N GLU A 219 4.67 32.54 28.71
CA GLU A 219 5.73 33.51 28.97
C GLU A 219 6.91 33.32 28.00
N LYS A 220 7.31 32.07 27.74
CA LYS A 220 8.36 31.74 26.75
C LYS A 220 7.96 32.16 25.33
N TRP A 221 6.69 31.96 24.96
CA TRP A 221 6.17 32.40 23.65
C TRP A 221 6.14 33.93 23.54
N ARG A 222 5.76 34.62 24.61
CA ARG A 222 5.71 36.08 24.68
C ARG A 222 7.11 36.68 24.57
N GLN A 223 8.10 36.09 25.23
CA GLN A 223 9.52 36.44 25.10
C GLN A 223 10.01 36.25 23.66
N ARG A 224 9.81 35.05 23.09
CA ARG A 224 10.19 34.76 21.70
C ARG A 224 9.54 35.71 20.69
N SER A 225 8.28 36.06 20.90
CA SER A 225 7.55 36.99 20.02
C SER A 225 8.13 38.40 20.09
N LYS A 226 8.52 38.86 21.28
CA LYS A 226 9.24 40.13 21.45
C LYS A 226 10.62 40.09 20.78
N ASP A 227 11.38 39.02 20.97
CA ASP A 227 12.71 38.86 20.36
C ASP A 227 12.64 38.86 18.84
N ILE A 228 11.67 38.15 18.25
CA ILE A 228 11.44 38.13 16.81
C ILE A 228 11.06 39.53 16.30
N LYS A 229 10.20 40.25 17.04
CA LYS A 229 9.80 41.61 16.67
C LYS A 229 10.99 42.58 16.72
N ASN A 230 11.81 42.50 17.77
CA ASN A 230 13.00 43.33 17.93
C ASN A 230 14.02 43.07 16.84
N LYS A 231 14.32 41.79 16.54
CA LYS A 231 15.20 41.41 15.42
C LYS A 231 14.69 41.92 14.07
N ARG A 232 13.37 41.93 13.85
CA ARG A 232 12.78 42.50 12.62
C ARG A 232 12.97 44.02 12.55
N ILE A 233 12.79 44.73 13.66
CA ILE A 233 12.99 46.18 13.73
C ILE A 233 14.46 46.54 13.50
N GLU A 234 15.39 45.84 14.14
CA GLU A 234 16.84 46.02 13.94
C GLU A 234 17.23 45.79 12.48
N MET A 235 16.75 44.72 11.86
CA MET A 235 17.01 44.47 10.43
C MET A 235 16.46 45.59 9.52
N LEU A 236 15.30 46.16 9.85
CA LEU A 236 14.74 47.29 9.09
C LEU A 236 15.56 48.57 9.26
N GLN A 237 16.06 48.84 10.47
CA GLN A 237 16.93 49.99 10.74
C GLN A 237 18.27 49.87 10.02
N ILE A 238 18.92 48.71 10.07
CA ILE A 238 20.16 48.43 9.35
C ILE A 238 19.95 48.65 7.84
N ARG A 239 18.87 48.13 7.27
CA ARG A 239 18.53 48.36 5.85
C ARG A 239 18.29 49.84 5.54
N ALA A 240 17.59 50.58 6.41
CA ALA A 240 17.35 52.00 6.22
C ALA A 240 18.66 52.82 6.23
N ASP A 241 19.58 52.49 7.14
CA ASP A 241 20.87 53.17 7.26
C ASP A 241 21.83 52.82 6.10
N GLU A 242 21.79 51.59 5.61
CA GLU A 242 22.49 51.21 4.37
C GLU A 242 21.97 51.98 3.16
N ILE A 243 20.65 52.15 3.02
CA ILE A 243 20.05 52.95 1.95
C ILE A 243 20.50 54.41 2.05
N LYS A 244 20.47 55.00 3.26
CA LYS A 244 20.97 56.37 3.50
C LYS A 244 22.46 56.50 3.15
N ARG A 245 23.30 55.57 3.59
CA ARG A 245 24.74 55.53 3.26
C ARG A 245 24.98 55.43 1.75
N LYS A 246 24.22 54.58 1.04
CA LYS A 246 24.31 54.46 -0.43
C LYS A 246 23.87 55.75 -1.14
N LYS A 247 22.82 56.43 -0.67
CA LYS A 247 22.38 57.74 -1.20
C LYS A 247 23.44 58.84 -1.00
N MET A 248 24.03 58.92 0.19
CA MET A 248 25.10 59.88 0.50
C MET A 248 26.36 59.65 -0.35
N LYS A 249 26.76 58.39 -0.56
CA LYS A 249 27.88 58.04 -1.45
C LYS A 249 27.61 58.42 -2.92
N LYS A 250 26.36 58.28 -3.41
CA LYS A 250 25.97 58.72 -4.76
C LYS A 250 26.01 60.26 -4.89
N LEU A 251 25.53 60.99 -3.90
CA LEU A 251 25.57 62.47 -3.86
C LEU A 251 27.01 63.01 -3.84
N GLN A 252 27.92 62.35 -3.12
CA GLN A 252 29.34 62.72 -3.10
C GLN A 252 30.05 62.38 -4.42
N ARG A 253 29.63 61.33 -5.13
CA ARG A 253 30.14 60.98 -6.46
C ARG A 253 29.68 61.95 -7.56
N ASN A 254 28.48 62.52 -7.46
CA ASN A 254 27.95 63.50 -8.42
C ASN A 254 28.46 64.94 -8.18
N LYS A 255 29.22 65.19 -7.10
CA LYS A 255 29.83 66.50 -6.78
C LYS A 255 31.33 66.58 -7.15
N ARG A 256 31.89 65.50 -7.68
CA ARG A 256 33.21 65.48 -8.34
C ARG A 256 32.98 65.33 -9.84
#